data_AF-A0A6A5SCM3-F1
#
_entry.id   AF-A0A6A5SCM3-F1
#
_cell.length_a   1.000
_cell.length_b   1.000
_cell.length_c   1.000
_cell.angle_alpha   90.00
_cell.angle_beta   90.00
_cell.angle_gamma   90.00
#
_symmetry.space_group_name_H-M   'P 1'
#
loop_
_entity.id
_entity.type
_entity.pdbx_description
1 polymer ?
#
loop_
_entity_poly.entity_id
_entity_poly.type
_entity_poly.pdbx_seq_one_letter_code
_entity_poly.pdbx_strand_id
1 'polypeptide(L)'
;MISHNSMHEFASAEVFARYDHLALIATLANLPKFRYCFAQGCRSGQIHDEKSDKNKVFRCNECVYQYCILHNVGFHTGETCTAYDERKRDKSRAVQEQEETSAALVELISKPCRGPDCGFQLERQGGRDHITCKLACEFQFCWLCSAPCEPP
;
A
#
# COMPACT_ATOMS: atom_id res chain seq x y z
N MET A 1 -20.00 12.59 23.61
CA MET A 1 -18.69 11.97 23.90
C MET A 1 -18.95 10.86 24.91
N ILE A 2 -18.64 9.61 24.59
CA ILE A 2 -18.86 8.47 25.51
C ILE A 2 -17.80 8.57 26.62
N SER A 3 -18.22 8.52 27.88
CA SER A 3 -17.28 8.55 29.01
C SER A 3 -16.60 7.18 29.17
N HIS A 4 -15.38 7.15 29.74
CA HIS A 4 -14.65 5.90 29.99
C HIS A 4 -15.45 4.94 30.88
N ASN A 5 -16.09 5.45 31.94
CA ASN A 5 -16.99 4.68 32.80
C ASN A 5 -18.19 4.11 32.05
N SER A 6 -18.83 4.90 31.18
CA SER A 6 -19.93 4.40 30.35
C SER A 6 -19.45 3.30 29.40
N MET A 7 -18.22 3.38 28.89
CA MET A 7 -17.67 2.31 28.06
C MET A 7 -17.41 1.04 28.87
N HIS A 8 -16.97 1.15 30.13
CA HIS A 8 -16.79 0.01 31.03
C HIS A 8 -18.11 -0.71 31.35
N GLU A 9 -19.19 0.03 31.53
CA GLU A 9 -20.51 -0.52 31.92
C GLU A 9 -21.23 -1.23 30.79
N PHE A 10 -21.12 -0.75 29.55
CA PHE A 10 -21.93 -1.22 28.42
C PHE A 10 -21.18 -2.08 27.41
N ALA A 11 -19.83 -2.08 27.43
CA ALA A 11 -19.04 -2.86 26.48
C ALA A 11 -18.78 -4.29 26.97
N SER A 12 -18.54 -5.21 26.02
CA SER A 12 -17.93 -6.49 26.38
C SER A 12 -16.52 -6.28 26.93
N ALA A 13 -16.04 -7.22 27.74
CA ALA A 13 -14.70 -7.15 28.32
C ALA A 13 -13.60 -6.96 27.26
N GLU A 14 -13.72 -7.62 26.11
CA GLU A 14 -12.77 -7.48 24.99
C GLU A 14 -12.81 -6.07 24.38
N VAL A 15 -14.01 -5.53 24.15
CA VAL A 15 -14.18 -4.20 23.56
C VAL A 15 -13.70 -3.13 24.53
N PHE A 16 -14.00 -3.26 25.83
CA PHE A 16 -13.50 -2.35 26.85
C PHE A 16 -11.97 -2.39 26.94
N ALA A 17 -11.36 -3.58 26.99
CA ALA A 17 -9.91 -3.71 27.04
C ALA A 17 -9.22 -3.05 25.83
N ARG A 18 -9.81 -3.18 24.63
CA ARG A 18 -9.33 -2.49 23.44
C ARG A 18 -9.50 -0.97 23.55
N TYR A 19 -10.66 -0.51 24.03
CA TYR A 19 -10.93 0.91 24.23
C TYR A 19 -9.95 1.54 25.24
N ASP A 20 -9.78 0.91 26.40
CA ASP A 20 -8.89 1.38 27.46
C ASP A 20 -7.44 1.49 26.98
N HIS A 21 -6.96 0.46 26.27
CA HIS A 21 -5.63 0.48 25.66
C HIS A 21 -5.47 1.61 24.62
N LEU A 22 -6.46 1.83 23.76
CA LEU A 22 -6.42 2.91 22.77
C LEU A 22 -6.52 4.30 23.42
N ALA A 23 -7.32 4.43 24.48
CA ALA A 23 -7.43 5.66 25.26
C ALA A 23 -6.08 5.98 25.91
N LEU A 24 -5.44 5.00 26.55
CA LEU A 24 -4.08 5.14 27.09
C LEU A 24 -3.08 5.54 26.00
N ILE A 25 -3.12 4.89 24.83
CA ILE A 25 -2.29 5.25 23.66
C ILE A 25 -2.49 6.70 23.26
N ALA A 26 -3.74 7.13 23.11
CA ALA A 26 -4.05 8.51 22.75
C ALA A 26 -3.57 9.50 23.81
N THR A 27 -3.62 9.13 25.09
CA THR A 27 -3.16 10.00 26.19
C THR A 27 -1.64 10.13 26.19
N LEU A 28 -0.92 8.99 26.08
CA LEU A 28 0.54 8.95 26.07
C LEU A 28 1.14 9.54 24.78
N ALA A 29 0.44 9.45 23.65
CA ALA A 29 0.84 10.11 22.41
C ALA A 29 0.89 11.64 22.53
N ASN A 30 0.17 12.24 23.48
CA ASN A 30 0.24 13.68 23.77
C ASN A 30 1.43 14.07 24.64
N LEU A 31 2.13 13.10 25.25
CA LEU A 31 3.32 13.40 26.03
C LEU A 31 4.47 13.75 25.09
N PRO A 32 5.14 14.90 25.29
CA PRO A 32 6.30 15.26 24.51
C PRO A 32 7.33 14.13 24.53
N LYS A 33 7.88 13.81 23.35
CA LYS A 33 8.94 12.82 23.18
C LYS A 33 8.55 11.37 23.52
N PHE A 34 7.30 11.08 23.86
CA PHE A 34 6.85 9.71 24.07
C PHE A 34 6.75 8.98 22.73
N ARG A 35 7.24 7.74 22.69
CA ARG A 35 7.24 6.90 21.50
C ARG A 35 6.88 5.46 21.84
N TYR A 36 5.99 4.88 21.05
CA TYR A 36 5.62 3.47 21.15
C TYR A 36 6.60 2.57 20.40
N CYS A 37 6.83 1.37 20.93
CA CYS A 37 7.40 0.29 20.16
C CYS A 37 6.32 -0.30 19.25
N PHE A 38 6.61 -0.41 17.95
CA PHE A 38 5.71 -1.06 16.99
C PHE A 38 6.19 -2.46 16.59
N ALA A 39 7.12 -3.05 17.34
CA ALA A 39 7.52 -4.43 17.14
C ALA A 39 6.31 -5.36 17.36
N GLN A 40 6.19 -6.40 16.55
CA GLN A 40 5.13 -7.38 16.71
C GLN A 40 5.18 -7.99 18.12
N GLY A 41 4.07 -7.91 18.85
CA GLY A 41 3.96 -8.44 20.22
C GLY A 41 4.47 -7.51 21.33
N CYS A 42 5.12 -6.39 21.00
CA CYS A 42 5.56 -5.41 22.00
C CYS A 42 4.52 -4.28 22.15
N ARG A 43 4.19 -3.95 23.40
CA ARG A 43 3.29 -2.81 23.75
C ARG A 43 4.00 -1.76 24.61
N SER A 44 5.32 -1.86 24.72
CA SER A 44 6.13 -0.92 25.49
C SER A 44 6.18 0.44 24.80
N GLY A 45 6.29 1.50 25.59
CA GLY A 45 6.56 2.84 25.12
C GLY A 45 7.44 3.57 26.11
N GLN A 46 8.22 4.53 25.62
CA GLN A 46 9.21 5.24 26.41
C GLN A 46 9.35 6.68 25.93
N ILE A 47 9.81 7.55 26.84
CA ILE A 47 10.20 8.91 26.50
C ILE A 47 11.60 8.86 25.88
N HIS A 48 11.72 9.35 24.66
CA HIS A 48 13.00 9.42 23.93
C HIS A 48 13.62 10.80 24.12
N ASP A 49 14.59 10.94 25.04
CA ASP A 49 15.18 12.25 25.31
C ASP A 49 16.17 12.66 24.18
N GLU A 50 15.72 13.59 23.34
CA GLU A 50 16.45 14.13 22.17
C GLU A 50 17.67 15.01 22.53
N LYS A 51 18.20 14.98 23.77
CA LYS A 51 19.38 15.77 24.17
C LYS A 51 20.65 15.47 23.36
N SER A 52 20.57 14.53 22.43
CA SER A 52 21.52 14.39 21.34
C SER A 52 20.76 14.29 20.02
N ASP A 53 20.81 15.34 19.19
CA ASP A 53 20.39 15.35 17.77
C ASP A 53 21.03 14.22 16.92
N LYS A 54 21.96 13.45 17.51
CA LYS A 54 22.65 12.32 16.89
C LYS A 54 21.91 11.00 17.00
N ASN A 55 20.85 10.88 17.81
CA ASN A 55 20.16 9.60 17.99
C ASN A 55 18.78 9.56 17.30
N LYS A 56 18.81 9.44 15.96
CA LYS A 56 17.64 9.16 15.10
C LYS A 56 17.10 7.73 15.25
N VAL A 57 17.62 6.99 16.23
CA VAL A 57 17.33 5.58 16.47
C VAL A 57 16.53 5.47 17.75
N PHE A 58 15.32 4.97 17.64
CA PHE A 58 14.60 4.47 18.80
C PHE A 58 15.12 3.06 19.12
N ARG A 59 15.37 2.76 20.39
CA ARG A 59 15.65 1.40 20.88
C ARG A 59 14.70 1.11 22.03
N CYS A 60 13.85 0.09 21.86
CA CYS A 60 12.92 -0.31 22.90
C CYS A 60 13.65 -0.85 24.13
N ASN A 61 13.28 -0.39 25.32
CA ASN A 61 13.84 -0.90 26.58
C ASN A 61 13.38 -2.33 26.92
N GLU A 62 12.26 -2.78 26.36
CA GLU A 62 11.67 -4.10 26.62
C GLU A 62 12.18 -5.17 25.64
N CYS A 63 11.94 -4.96 24.34
CA CYS A 63 12.23 -5.97 23.32
C CYS A 63 13.49 -5.67 22.48
N VAL A 64 14.26 -4.63 22.83
CA VAL A 64 15.47 -4.15 22.13
C VAL A 64 15.31 -3.81 20.65
N TYR A 65 14.09 -3.88 20.10
CA TYR A 65 13.79 -3.52 18.72
C TYR A 65 14.16 -2.08 18.41
N GLN A 66 14.72 -1.86 17.22
CA GLN A 66 15.18 -0.57 16.76
C GLN A 66 14.45 -0.10 15.51
N TYR A 67 14.11 1.19 15.50
CA TYR A 67 13.53 1.82 14.33
C TYR A 67 14.06 3.24 14.12
N CYS A 68 14.01 3.69 12.86
CA CYS A 68 14.31 5.07 12.50
C CYS A 68 13.15 5.97 12.94
N ILE A 69 13.46 6.95 13.78
CA ILE A 69 12.49 7.91 14.31
C ILE A 69 11.91 8.83 13.23
N LEU A 70 12.70 9.16 12.21
CA LEU A 70 12.26 10.03 11.11
C LEU A 70 11.30 9.33 10.15
N HIS A 71 11.53 8.05 9.90
CA HIS A 71 10.78 7.29 8.89
C HIS A 71 9.73 6.36 9.49
N ASN A 72 9.76 6.11 10.80
CA ASN A 72 8.93 5.11 11.48
C ASN A 72 8.98 3.72 10.83
N VAL A 73 10.17 3.31 10.37
CA VAL A 73 10.45 1.98 9.80
C VAL A 73 11.58 1.30 10.57
N GLY A 74 11.70 -0.02 10.44
CA GLY A 74 12.82 -0.78 11.00
C GLY A 74 14.17 -0.11 10.70
N PHE A 75 15.07 -0.13 11.69
CA PHE A 75 16.28 0.68 11.62
C PHE A 75 17.20 0.25 10.47
N HIS A 76 17.57 1.21 9.63
CA HIS A 76 18.42 1.00 8.47
C HIS A 76 19.90 1.18 8.83
N THR A 77 20.48 0.14 9.43
CA THR A 77 21.88 0.11 9.87
C THR A 77 22.83 0.35 8.70
N GLY A 78 23.77 1.28 8.86
CA GLY A 78 24.76 1.63 7.82
C GLY A 78 24.23 2.57 6.73
N GLU A 79 22.96 2.96 6.78
CA GLU A 79 22.33 3.89 5.84
C GLU A 79 21.92 5.18 6.57
N THR A 80 22.25 6.33 6.00
CA THR A 80 21.76 7.62 6.51
C THR A 80 20.29 7.82 6.11
N CYS A 81 19.55 8.65 6.84
CA CYS A 81 18.15 8.92 6.46
C CYS A 81 18.03 9.50 5.04
N THR A 82 18.99 10.33 4.62
CA THR A 82 19.03 10.88 3.26
C THR A 82 19.20 9.78 2.20
N ALA A 83 20.13 8.84 2.41
CA ALA A 83 20.34 7.72 1.50
C ALA A 83 19.10 6.81 1.42
N TYR A 84 18.42 6.58 2.55
CA TYR A 84 17.14 5.85 2.59
C TYR A 84 16.07 6.54 1.72
N ASP A 85 15.95 7.87 1.81
CA ASP A 85 14.97 8.65 1.05
C ASP A 85 15.26 8.61 -0.46
N GLU A 86 16.52 8.72 -0.85
CA GLU A 86 16.97 8.60 -2.25
C GLU A 86 16.63 7.23 -2.82
N ARG A 87 16.99 6.15 -2.10
CA ARG A 87 16.67 4.78 -2.50
C ARG A 87 15.16 4.56 -2.66
N LYS A 88 14.34 5.15 -1.77
CA LYS A 88 12.88 5.07 -1.87
C LYS A 88 12.35 5.81 -3.11
N ARG A 89 12.87 7.00 -3.39
CA ARG A 89 12.50 7.79 -4.58
C ARG A 89 12.90 7.10 -5.89
N ASP A 90 14.09 6.55 -5.96
CA ASP A 90 14.55 5.84 -7.14
C ASP A 90 13.71 4.59 -7.40
N LYS A 91 13.37 3.85 -6.33
CA LYS A 91 12.46 2.70 -6.44
C LYS A 91 11.07 3.12 -6.91
N SER A 92 10.50 4.21 -6.39
CA SER A 92 9.18 4.67 -6.84
C SER A 92 9.20 5.12 -8.30
N ARG A 93 10.27 5.80 -8.74
CA ARG A 93 10.43 6.21 -10.15
C ARG A 93 10.52 4.99 -11.07
N ALA A 94 11.33 4.00 -10.70
CA ALA A 94 11.47 2.77 -11.48
C ALA A 94 10.14 1.99 -11.59
N VAL A 95 9.36 1.92 -10.50
CA VAL A 95 8.02 1.30 -10.51
C VAL A 95 7.08 2.06 -11.45
N GLN A 96 7.06 3.40 -11.37
CA GLN A 96 6.22 4.23 -12.23
C GLN A 96 6.58 4.05 -13.71
N GLU A 97 7.86 4.08 -14.07
CA GLU A 97 8.32 3.85 -15.44
C GLU A 97 7.94 2.45 -15.95
N GLN A 98 8.04 1.44 -15.09
CA GLN A 98 7.60 0.09 -15.42
C GLN A 98 6.08 0.00 -15.62
N GLU A 99 5.29 0.69 -14.81
CA GLU A 99 3.83 0.75 -14.95
C GLU A 99 3.41 1.48 -16.23
N GLU A 100 4.05 2.60 -16.56
CA GLU A 100 3.79 3.35 -17.80
C GLU A 100 4.15 2.53 -19.05
N THR A 101 5.31 1.88 -19.05
CA THR A 101 5.71 0.99 -20.15
C THR A 101 4.79 -0.22 -20.27
N SER A 102 4.36 -0.80 -19.15
CA SER A 102 3.40 -1.90 -19.13
C SER A 102 2.03 -1.46 -19.64
N ALA A 103 1.55 -0.27 -19.26
CA ALA A 103 0.28 0.28 -19.73
C ALA A 103 0.30 0.50 -21.25
N ALA A 104 1.38 1.08 -21.78
CA ALA A 104 1.57 1.26 -23.22
C ALA A 104 1.60 -0.08 -23.98
N LEU A 105 2.25 -1.11 -23.41
CA LEU A 105 2.25 -2.46 -23.99
C LEU A 105 0.85 -3.07 -23.96
N VAL A 106 0.11 -2.93 -22.85
CA VAL A 106 -1.27 -3.42 -22.72
C VAL A 106 -2.17 -2.78 -23.78
N GLU A 107 -2.07 -1.48 -24.05
CA GLU A 107 -2.84 -0.83 -25.13
C GLU A 107 -2.49 -1.36 -26.54
N LEU A 108 -1.22 -1.73 -26.75
CA LEU A 108 -0.74 -2.28 -28.01
C LEU A 108 -1.20 -3.72 -28.26
N ILE A 109 -1.31 -4.52 -27.19
CA ILE A 109 -1.62 -5.95 -27.27
C ILE A 109 -3.04 -6.29 -26.83
N SER A 110 -3.80 -5.38 -26.22
CA SER A 110 -5.17 -5.61 -25.73
C SER A 110 -6.16 -4.58 -26.28
N LYS A 111 -7.33 -5.03 -26.74
CA LYS A 111 -8.46 -4.15 -27.10
C LYS A 111 -9.78 -4.71 -26.59
N PRO A 112 -10.74 -3.83 -26.21
CA PRO A 112 -12.07 -4.28 -25.83
C PRO A 112 -12.85 -4.79 -27.05
N CYS A 113 -13.63 -5.84 -26.84
CA CYS A 113 -14.56 -6.36 -27.83
C CYS A 113 -15.62 -5.30 -28.18
N ARG A 114 -15.87 -5.12 -29.49
CA ARG A 114 -16.88 -4.20 -30.03
C ARG A 114 -18.27 -4.83 -30.20
N GLY A 115 -18.43 -6.11 -29.83
CA GLY A 115 -19.73 -6.77 -29.89
C GLY A 115 -20.72 -6.11 -28.92
N PRO A 116 -22.03 -6.12 -29.24
CA PRO A 116 -23.08 -5.62 -28.35
C PRO A 116 -22.95 -6.26 -26.96
N ASP A 117 -23.01 -5.43 -25.92
CA ASP A 117 -22.99 -5.84 -24.50
C ASP A 117 -21.79 -6.71 -24.06
N CYS A 118 -20.65 -6.66 -24.76
CA CYS A 118 -19.49 -7.50 -24.46
C CYS A 118 -18.36 -6.77 -23.72
N GLY A 119 -17.61 -5.88 -24.40
CA GLY A 119 -16.52 -5.11 -23.80
C GLY A 119 -15.31 -5.90 -23.28
N PHE A 120 -15.29 -7.24 -23.39
CA PHE A 120 -14.17 -8.08 -22.93
C PHE A 120 -12.83 -7.66 -23.55
N GLN A 121 -11.78 -7.62 -22.74
CA GLN A 121 -10.42 -7.34 -23.21
C GLN A 121 -9.87 -8.55 -23.98
N LEU A 122 -9.49 -8.32 -25.22
CA LEU A 122 -8.97 -9.34 -26.14
C LEU A 122 -7.52 -9.04 -26.47
N GLU A 123 -6.67 -10.05 -26.34
CA GLU A 123 -5.25 -9.95 -26.72
C GLU A 123 -5.04 -10.17 -28.21
N ARG A 124 -4.10 -9.46 -28.84
CA ARG A 124 -3.71 -9.66 -30.24
C ARG A 124 -2.98 -10.99 -30.39
N GLN A 125 -3.65 -12.00 -30.91
CA GLN A 125 -3.02 -13.30 -31.16
C GLN A 125 -2.61 -13.49 -32.62
N GLY A 126 -1.31 -13.69 -32.86
CA GLY A 126 -0.82 -14.38 -34.06
C GLY A 126 -0.76 -13.59 -35.37
N GLY A 127 -0.50 -12.28 -35.32
CA GLY A 127 -0.10 -11.48 -36.50
C GLY A 127 -1.17 -11.30 -37.59
N ARG A 128 -2.38 -11.83 -37.41
CA ARG A 128 -3.54 -11.57 -38.26
C ARG A 128 -4.36 -10.44 -37.65
N ASP A 129 -4.87 -9.55 -38.51
CA ASP A 129 -5.70 -8.44 -38.05
C ASP A 129 -7.17 -8.84 -37.87
N HIS A 130 -7.57 -10.07 -38.22
CA HIS A 130 -8.90 -10.60 -37.94
C HIS A 130 -8.96 -11.20 -36.53
N ILE A 131 -9.90 -10.71 -35.71
CA ILE A 131 -10.10 -11.15 -34.34
C ILE A 131 -11.53 -11.59 -34.13
N THR A 132 -11.70 -12.69 -33.40
CA THR A 132 -13.00 -13.26 -33.02
C THR A 132 -13.10 -13.34 -31.50
N CYS A 133 -14.15 -12.77 -30.91
CA CYS A 133 -14.40 -12.81 -29.47
C CYS A 133 -14.91 -14.19 -29.03
N LYS A 134 -14.01 -15.14 -28.76
CA LYS A 134 -14.39 -16.50 -28.33
C LYS A 134 -14.87 -16.62 -26.89
N LEU A 135 -14.70 -15.56 -26.09
CA LEU A 135 -14.96 -15.60 -24.65
C LEU A 135 -16.42 -15.24 -24.30
N ALA A 136 -17.12 -14.49 -25.13
CA ALA A 136 -18.42 -13.92 -24.73
C ALA A 136 -19.46 -13.79 -25.85
N CYS A 137 -19.12 -13.27 -27.03
CA CYS A 137 -20.16 -12.88 -28.02
C CYS A 137 -19.89 -13.31 -29.47
N GLU A 138 -18.80 -14.03 -29.75
CA GLU A 138 -18.39 -14.52 -31.07
C GLU A 138 -18.21 -13.45 -32.16
N PHE A 139 -18.31 -12.16 -31.79
CA PHE A 139 -18.19 -11.04 -32.71
C PHE A 139 -16.82 -10.99 -33.36
N GLN A 140 -16.80 -10.74 -34.68
CA GLN A 140 -15.59 -10.68 -35.50
C GLN A 140 -15.31 -9.25 -35.95
N PHE A 141 -14.09 -8.80 -35.75
CA PHE A 141 -13.68 -7.45 -36.14
C PHE A 141 -12.20 -7.36 -36.48
N CYS A 142 -11.84 -6.31 -37.20
CA CYS A 142 -10.46 -6.03 -37.57
C CYS A 142 -9.72 -5.29 -36.43
N TRP A 143 -8.56 -5.77 -36.01
CA TRP A 143 -7.71 -5.15 -35.00
C TRP A 143 -7.28 -3.74 -35.36
N LEU A 144 -7.00 -3.48 -36.65
CA LEU A 144 -6.50 -2.18 -37.11
C LEU A 144 -7.60 -1.12 -37.10
N CYS A 145 -8.72 -1.37 -37.79
CA CYS A 145 -9.78 -0.38 -37.97
C CYS A 145 -10.96 -0.52 -36.99
N SER A 146 -10.98 -1.56 -36.14
CA SER A 146 -12.10 -1.88 -35.23
C SER A 146 -13.45 -2.09 -35.92
N ALA A 147 -13.47 -2.23 -37.26
CA ALA A 147 -14.68 -2.45 -38.02
C ALA A 147 -15.14 -3.91 -37.94
N PRO A 148 -16.46 -4.17 -38.00
CA PRO A 148 -16.99 -5.52 -38.15
C PRO A 148 -16.38 -6.18 -39.37
N CYS A 149 -15.97 -7.44 -39.25
CA CYS A 149 -15.61 -8.23 -40.43
C CYS A 149 -16.91 -8.68 -41.11
N GLU A 150 -17.14 -8.22 -42.34
CA GLU A 150 -18.25 -8.74 -43.13
C GLU A 150 -18.07 -10.25 -43.34
N PRO A 151 -19.13 -11.05 -43.16
CA PRO A 151 -19.07 -12.47 -43.47
C PRO A 151 -18.93 -12.67 -44.98
N PRO A 152 -18.24 -13.74 -45.43
CA PRO A 152 -18.27 -14.17 -46.82
C PRO A 152 -19.66 -14.66 -47.27
#